data_AF-A0A1H8U5K9-F1
#
_entry.id   AF-A0A1H8U5K9-F1
#
_cell.length_a   1.000
_cell.length_b   1.000
_cell.length_c   1.000
_cell.angle_alpha   90.00
_cell.angle_beta   90.00
_cell.angle_gamma   90.00
#
_symmetry.space_group_name_H-M   'P 1'
#
loop_
_entity.id
_entity.type
_entity.pdbx_description
1 polymer ?
#
loop_
_entity_poly.entity_id
_entity_poly.type
_entity_poly.pdbx_seq_one_letter_code
_entity_poly.pdbx_strand_id
1 'polypeptide(L)'
;MASVKAITKSGISAVSRATLGQKWTEFLWMEWERSHPRPFQHPSLLLKGFFSQRARLYPLHQYPLDCFLSDWEIEHRFRQINPEEVKHFVANKINFHALMKALGLNAHLPTAIGFLDGPEFTALADYDSLEAAVEAGPVYMKPISGRGGAGVQRVDTPAQIPRDIAKERVFLVEAALAQHAYASAIYRHSSNTIKVLALKDVDTGRFFVAAAAQRIGTDKTAPLDNFKRGGLSAAVDLDTGVLSTAKHNAQTDCRAALDHHPDSGAPIAGTQVPYWKETCDLITTFSEAIPGLRMCGWDVLITEQGPKILEGCASIANPNLMQAHEPALLDRRVARFFEHHHVISDAKRVRSGHFENSARSPKVTGTH
;
A
#
# COMPACT_ATOMS: atom_id res chain seq x y z
N MET A 1 59.79 -21.44 -10.23
CA MET A 1 58.68 -22.20 -10.85
C MET A 1 57.44 -21.92 -10.00
N ALA A 2 56.58 -20.92 -10.27
CA ALA A 2 55.51 -20.89 -11.30
C ALA A 2 54.72 -22.21 -11.33
N SER A 3 53.40 -22.36 -11.20
CA SER A 3 52.17 -21.58 -11.48
C SER A 3 50.99 -22.36 -10.84
N VAL A 4 50.02 -21.79 -10.11
CA VAL A 4 48.70 -21.26 -10.54
C VAL A 4 47.86 -22.16 -11.50
N LYS A 5 46.56 -22.35 -11.14
CA LYS A 5 45.37 -22.93 -11.84
C LYS A 5 45.19 -24.48 -11.72
N ALA A 6 44.00 -25.04 -11.49
CA ALA A 6 42.64 -24.59 -11.77
C ALA A 6 41.60 -25.17 -10.77
N ILE A 7 40.76 -24.30 -10.20
CA ILE A 7 39.46 -24.69 -9.65
C ILE A 7 38.48 -24.61 -10.83
N THR A 8 38.05 -25.77 -11.31
CA THR A 8 37.08 -25.87 -12.39
C THR A 8 35.68 -25.48 -11.91
N LYS A 9 35.15 -24.44 -12.56
CA LYS A 9 33.75 -24.02 -12.55
C LYS A 9 32.86 -25.20 -13.00
N SER A 10 32.06 -25.79 -12.12
CA SER A 10 30.87 -26.58 -12.54
C SER A 10 29.89 -26.88 -11.40
N GLY A 11 29.68 -25.95 -10.46
CA GLY A 11 28.72 -26.11 -9.36
C GLY A 11 27.46 -25.22 -9.42
N ILE A 12 27.35 -24.36 -10.44
CA ILE A 12 26.23 -23.40 -10.59
C ILE A 12 25.55 -23.65 -11.95
N SER A 13 24.95 -24.82 -12.15
CA SER A 13 24.17 -25.08 -13.38
C SER A 13 23.21 -26.26 -13.21
N ALA A 14 22.06 -26.00 -12.59
CA ALA A 14 20.80 -26.72 -12.85
C ALA A 14 19.64 -26.15 -12.01
N VAL A 15 19.89 -25.83 -10.73
CA VAL A 15 18.84 -25.39 -9.78
C VAL A 15 18.43 -23.92 -9.95
N SER A 16 19.24 -23.07 -10.60
CA SER A 16 18.91 -21.65 -10.82
C SER A 16 18.16 -21.35 -12.13
N ARG A 17 18.21 -22.23 -13.13
CA ARG A 17 17.52 -22.01 -14.42
C ARG A 17 16.05 -22.43 -14.38
N ALA A 18 15.73 -23.50 -13.64
CA ALA A 18 14.35 -23.94 -13.43
C ALA A 18 13.52 -22.87 -12.71
N THR A 19 14.12 -22.13 -11.78
CA THR A 19 13.44 -21.10 -10.97
C THR A 19 13.29 -19.76 -11.69
N LEU A 20 14.26 -19.35 -12.51
CA LEU A 20 14.14 -18.09 -13.26
C LEU A 20 13.11 -18.20 -14.39
N GLY A 21 13.08 -19.33 -15.11
CA GLY A 21 12.05 -19.59 -16.12
C GLY A 21 10.64 -19.59 -15.53
N GLN A 22 10.46 -20.26 -14.38
CA GLN A 22 9.19 -20.25 -13.65
C GLN A 22 8.76 -18.83 -13.22
N LYS A 23 9.67 -18.05 -12.62
CA LYS A 23 9.40 -16.64 -12.26
C LYS A 23 9.01 -15.78 -13.45
N TRP A 24 9.63 -15.99 -14.61
CA TRP A 24 9.22 -15.32 -15.85
C TRP A 24 7.84 -15.73 -16.31
N THR A 25 7.51 -17.03 -16.27
CA THR A 25 6.15 -17.50 -16.59
C THR A 25 5.12 -16.91 -15.64
N GLU A 26 5.39 -16.89 -14.34
CA GLU A 26 4.55 -16.23 -13.33
C GLU A 26 4.39 -14.73 -13.61
N PHE A 27 5.48 -14.05 -13.96
CA PHE A 27 5.45 -12.62 -14.28
C PHE A 27 4.62 -12.31 -15.53
N LEU A 28 4.72 -13.13 -16.57
CA LEU A 28 3.91 -12.99 -17.79
C LEU A 28 2.43 -13.31 -17.51
N TRP A 29 2.15 -14.27 -16.64
CA TRP A 29 0.79 -14.54 -16.17
C TRP A 29 0.23 -13.33 -15.41
N MET A 30 1.01 -12.74 -14.50
CA MET A 30 0.60 -11.52 -13.79
C MET A 30 0.39 -10.33 -14.74
N GLU A 31 1.24 -10.17 -15.76
CA GLU A 31 1.03 -9.16 -16.80
C GLU A 31 -0.30 -9.39 -17.53
N TRP A 32 -0.60 -10.64 -17.90
CA TRP A 32 -1.87 -10.99 -18.56
C TRP A 32 -3.08 -10.67 -17.69
N GLU A 33 -3.04 -11.04 -16.42
CA GLU A 33 -4.14 -10.83 -15.46
C GLU A 33 -4.33 -9.35 -15.12
N ARG A 34 -3.24 -8.63 -14.87
CA ARG A 34 -3.29 -7.29 -14.27
C ARG A 34 -3.39 -6.17 -15.30
N SER A 35 -2.78 -6.34 -16.47
CA SER A 35 -2.85 -5.38 -17.59
C SER A 35 -4.09 -5.58 -18.48
N HIS A 36 -5.05 -6.42 -18.06
CA HIS A 36 -6.32 -6.59 -18.76
C HIS A 36 -7.09 -5.24 -18.88
N PRO A 37 -7.74 -4.96 -20.03
CA PRO A 37 -7.93 -5.84 -21.19
C PRO A 37 -6.82 -5.76 -22.26
N ARG A 38 -5.72 -5.04 -22.00
CA ARG A 38 -4.66 -4.80 -23.00
C ARG A 38 -3.27 -5.23 -22.48
N PRO A 39 -3.05 -6.53 -22.25
CA PRO A 39 -1.73 -7.02 -21.85
C PRO A 39 -0.71 -6.94 -23.00
N PHE A 40 0.58 -6.97 -22.66
CA PHE A 40 1.72 -7.07 -23.59
C PHE A 40 1.87 -5.92 -24.61
N GLN A 41 1.23 -4.78 -24.38
CA GLN A 41 1.29 -3.62 -25.28
C GLN A 41 2.66 -2.94 -25.35
N HIS A 42 3.49 -3.10 -24.30
CA HIS A 42 4.79 -2.45 -24.20
C HIS A 42 5.89 -3.48 -23.89
N PRO A 43 6.31 -4.29 -24.88
CA PRO A 43 7.32 -5.33 -24.67
C PRO A 43 8.65 -4.78 -24.17
N SER A 44 9.02 -3.56 -24.55
CA SER A 44 10.23 -2.88 -24.05
C SER A 44 10.18 -2.55 -22.56
N LEU A 45 9.00 -2.34 -21.98
CA LEU A 45 8.81 -2.18 -20.53
C LEU A 45 8.89 -3.52 -19.82
N LEU A 46 8.28 -4.57 -20.39
CA LEU A 46 8.32 -5.93 -19.83
C LEU A 46 9.74 -6.47 -19.74
N LEU A 47 10.57 -6.25 -20.78
CA LEU A 47 11.99 -6.61 -20.76
C LEU A 47 12.79 -5.88 -19.66
N LYS A 48 12.29 -4.72 -19.21
CA LYS A 48 12.85 -3.95 -18.10
C LYS A 48 12.17 -4.25 -16.75
N GLY A 49 11.27 -5.24 -16.72
CA GLY A 49 10.57 -5.70 -15.51
C GLY A 49 9.33 -4.89 -15.13
N PHE A 50 8.76 -4.09 -16.03
CA PHE A 50 7.54 -3.30 -15.79
C PHE A 50 6.37 -3.87 -16.59
N PHE A 51 5.19 -3.93 -15.97
CA PHE A 51 3.95 -4.26 -16.67
C PHE A 51 3.60 -3.22 -17.74
N SER A 52 2.92 -3.63 -18.80
CA SER A 52 2.65 -2.72 -19.94
C SER A 52 1.81 -1.52 -19.51
N GLN A 53 0.88 -1.72 -18.58
CA GLN A 53 0.01 -0.67 -18.06
C GLN A 53 0.77 0.52 -17.43
N ARG A 54 2.04 0.33 -17.02
CA ARG A 54 2.86 1.41 -16.44
C ARG A 54 3.12 2.55 -17.43
N ALA A 55 3.08 2.30 -18.74
CA ALA A 55 3.21 3.33 -19.77
C ALA A 55 2.12 4.42 -19.71
N ARG A 56 0.96 4.11 -19.11
CA ARG A 56 -0.16 5.06 -18.93
C ARG A 56 -0.21 5.64 -17.53
N LEU A 57 0.22 4.86 -16.53
CA LEU A 57 0.09 5.22 -15.13
C LEU A 57 1.29 6.03 -14.61
N TYR A 58 2.52 5.66 -14.99
CA TYR A 58 3.73 6.28 -14.45
C TYR A 58 4.13 7.50 -15.28
N PRO A 59 4.71 8.53 -14.66
CA PRO A 59 5.21 9.72 -15.35
C PRO A 59 6.54 9.46 -16.07
N LEU A 60 6.60 8.43 -16.93
CA LEU A 60 7.81 7.97 -17.63
C LEU A 60 8.36 8.97 -18.66
N HIS A 61 7.60 10.03 -18.97
CA HIS A 61 8.05 11.14 -19.80
C HIS A 61 8.83 12.19 -19.01
N GLN A 62 8.69 12.22 -17.68
CA GLN A 62 9.36 13.18 -16.79
C GLN A 62 10.58 12.54 -16.13
N TYR A 63 10.54 11.23 -15.88
CA TYR A 63 11.54 10.52 -15.10
C TYR A 63 12.07 9.28 -15.82
N PRO A 64 13.38 8.99 -15.73
CA PRO A 64 13.93 7.77 -16.27
C PRO A 64 13.46 6.54 -15.49
N LEU A 65 13.31 5.40 -16.17
CA LEU A 65 12.86 4.14 -15.56
C LEU A 65 13.69 3.67 -14.37
N ASP A 66 15.00 4.00 -14.34
CA ASP A 66 15.88 3.64 -13.23
C ASP A 66 15.48 4.30 -11.89
N CYS A 67 14.70 5.38 -11.92
CA CYS A 67 14.16 6.02 -10.70
C CYS A 67 12.95 5.27 -10.11
N PHE A 68 12.42 4.26 -10.81
CA PHE A 68 11.27 3.49 -10.36
C PHE A 68 11.69 2.08 -9.91
N LEU A 69 11.01 1.56 -8.91
CA LEU A 69 10.94 0.13 -8.62
C LEU A 69 10.11 -0.55 -9.70
N SER A 70 10.67 -1.60 -10.31
CA SER A 70 9.97 -2.37 -11.33
C SER A 70 8.97 -3.35 -10.72
N ASP A 71 7.95 -3.73 -11.49
CA ASP A 71 7.00 -4.76 -11.06
C ASP A 71 7.71 -6.08 -10.75
N TRP A 72 8.77 -6.41 -11.49
CA TRP A 72 9.60 -7.59 -11.23
C TRP A 72 10.26 -7.53 -9.84
N GLU A 73 10.88 -6.39 -9.51
CA GLU A 73 11.53 -6.17 -8.20
C GLU A 73 10.49 -6.26 -7.07
N ILE A 74 9.33 -5.65 -7.26
CA ILE A 74 8.24 -5.63 -6.28
C ILE A 74 7.68 -7.04 -6.05
N GLU A 75 7.29 -7.76 -7.10
CA GLU A 75 6.60 -9.05 -6.95
C GLU A 75 7.55 -10.17 -6.46
N HIS A 76 8.84 -10.12 -6.84
CA HIS A 76 9.77 -11.21 -6.56
C HIS A 76 10.72 -10.96 -5.39
N ARG A 77 10.99 -9.69 -5.02
CA ARG A 77 12.01 -9.37 -4.01
C ARG A 77 11.44 -8.74 -2.75
N PHE A 78 10.29 -8.06 -2.79
CA PHE A 78 9.75 -7.43 -1.57
C PHE A 78 9.42 -8.44 -0.47
N ARG A 79 8.96 -9.63 -0.86
CA ARG A 79 8.61 -10.69 0.09
C ARG A 79 9.81 -11.11 0.95
N GLN A 80 11.05 -10.85 0.54
CA GLN A 80 12.25 -11.20 1.30
C GLN A 80 12.64 -10.15 2.36
N ILE A 81 12.05 -8.95 2.32
CA ILE A 81 12.45 -7.82 3.18
C ILE A 81 12.12 -8.12 4.65
N ASN A 82 10.84 -8.41 4.92
CA ASN A 82 10.38 -8.76 6.26
C ASN A 82 10.43 -10.28 6.46
N PRO A 83 10.75 -10.75 7.69
CA PRO A 83 10.63 -12.17 8.05
C PRO A 83 9.20 -12.69 7.84
N GLU A 84 9.04 -13.99 7.58
CA GLU A 84 7.71 -14.60 7.36
C GLU A 84 6.79 -14.44 8.58
N GLU A 85 7.36 -14.59 9.78
CA GLU A 85 6.66 -14.48 11.05
C GLU A 85 6.05 -13.09 11.22
N VAL A 86 6.83 -12.05 10.92
CA VAL A 86 6.36 -10.65 10.98
C VAL A 86 5.27 -10.40 9.94
N LYS A 87 5.39 -10.96 8.74
CA LYS A 87 4.37 -10.81 7.69
C LYS A 87 3.06 -11.47 8.09
N HIS A 88 3.10 -12.69 8.63
CA HIS A 88 1.91 -13.40 9.11
C HIS A 88 1.29 -12.69 10.31
N PHE A 89 2.13 -12.18 11.22
CA PHE A 89 1.70 -11.42 12.37
C PHE A 89 0.92 -10.17 11.97
N VAL A 90 1.50 -9.32 11.13
CA VAL A 90 0.87 -8.06 10.69
C VAL A 90 -0.37 -8.31 9.83
N ALA A 91 -0.37 -9.38 9.02
CA ALA A 91 -1.52 -9.71 8.18
C ALA A 91 -2.71 -10.28 8.97
N ASN A 92 -2.48 -10.80 10.18
CA ASN A 92 -3.52 -11.32 11.05
C ASN A 92 -4.13 -10.17 11.88
N LYS A 93 -5.38 -9.83 11.60
CA LYS A 93 -6.06 -8.68 12.25
C LYS A 93 -6.24 -8.86 13.75
N ILE A 94 -6.43 -10.10 14.23
CA ILE A 94 -6.56 -10.39 15.66
C ILE A 94 -5.24 -10.13 16.38
N ASN A 95 -4.15 -10.70 15.85
CA ASN A 95 -2.81 -10.53 16.42
C ASN A 95 -2.41 -9.06 16.45
N PHE A 96 -2.70 -8.35 15.36
CA PHE A 96 -2.46 -6.92 15.26
C PHE A 96 -3.23 -6.13 16.34
N HIS A 97 -4.55 -6.36 16.48
CA HIS A 97 -5.35 -5.72 17.53
C HIS A 97 -4.83 -6.05 18.94
N ALA A 98 -4.51 -7.31 19.20
CA ALA A 98 -4.02 -7.77 20.51
C ALA A 98 -2.72 -7.07 20.91
N LEU A 99 -1.73 -6.99 20.01
CA LEU A 99 -0.47 -6.31 20.29
C LEU A 99 -0.67 -4.81 20.47
N MET A 100 -1.41 -4.15 19.58
CA MET A 100 -1.64 -2.71 19.71
C MET A 100 -2.37 -2.39 21.02
N LYS A 101 -3.32 -3.23 21.46
CA LYS A 101 -3.95 -3.11 22.78
C LYS A 101 -2.95 -3.29 23.92
N ALA A 102 -2.09 -4.31 23.86
CA ALA A 102 -1.07 -4.56 24.88
C ALA A 102 -0.07 -3.39 24.99
N LEU A 103 0.15 -2.65 23.91
CA LEU A 103 1.03 -1.47 23.85
C LEU A 103 0.30 -0.14 24.15
N GLY A 104 -1.00 -0.17 24.47
CA GLY A 104 -1.79 1.04 24.73
C GLY A 104 -2.12 1.87 23.48
N LEU A 105 -1.99 1.29 22.28
CA LEU A 105 -2.20 1.95 20.98
C LEU A 105 -3.60 1.67 20.39
N ASN A 106 -4.47 0.93 21.08
CA ASN A 106 -5.80 0.56 20.59
C ASN A 106 -6.74 1.75 20.35
N ALA A 107 -6.48 2.91 20.98
CA ALA A 107 -7.25 4.13 20.70
C ALA A 107 -7.14 4.57 19.23
N HIS A 108 -6.08 4.15 18.52
CA HIS A 108 -5.85 4.45 17.11
C HIS A 108 -6.32 3.34 16.17
N LEU A 109 -7.07 2.37 16.65
CA LEU A 109 -7.69 1.31 15.85
C LEU A 109 -9.21 1.50 15.79
N PRO A 110 -9.89 0.87 14.82
CA PRO A 110 -11.31 0.59 14.96
C PRO A 110 -11.58 -0.18 16.26
N THR A 111 -12.69 0.10 16.93
CA THR A 111 -13.06 -0.64 18.14
C THR A 111 -13.37 -2.09 17.77
N ALA A 112 -12.58 -3.04 18.28
CA ALA A 112 -12.89 -4.46 18.14
C ALA A 112 -14.08 -4.81 19.03
N ILE A 113 -15.18 -5.23 18.40
CA ILE A 113 -16.43 -5.61 19.04
C ILE A 113 -16.38 -7.09 19.48
N GLY A 114 -15.80 -7.95 18.63
CA GLY A 114 -15.72 -9.38 18.89
C GLY A 114 -15.21 -10.15 17.68
N PHE A 115 -15.35 -11.48 17.74
CA PHE A 115 -14.99 -12.39 16.66
C PHE A 115 -16.16 -13.29 16.30
N LEU A 116 -16.20 -13.73 15.05
CA LEU A 116 -17.10 -14.79 14.59
C LEU A 116 -16.26 -15.98 14.15
N ASP A 117 -16.55 -17.16 14.69
CA ASP A 117 -16.04 -18.45 14.20
C ASP A 117 -17.22 -19.28 13.70
N GLY A 118 -17.43 -19.28 12.39
CA GLY A 118 -18.71 -19.70 11.83
C GLY A 118 -19.87 -18.85 12.41
N PRO A 119 -20.95 -19.47 12.93
CA PRO A 119 -22.06 -18.75 13.54
C PRO A 119 -21.79 -18.30 14.99
N GLU A 120 -20.69 -18.74 15.61
CA GLU A 120 -20.42 -18.46 17.02
C GLU A 120 -19.78 -17.09 17.19
N PHE A 121 -20.44 -16.21 17.95
CA PHE A 121 -19.93 -14.88 18.27
C PHE A 121 -19.26 -14.87 19.65
N THR A 122 -18.02 -14.39 19.71
CA THR A 122 -17.30 -14.14 20.95
C THR A 122 -17.09 -12.63 21.12
N ALA A 123 -17.73 -12.04 22.12
CA ALA A 123 -17.64 -10.61 22.39
C ALA A 123 -16.28 -10.22 23.00
N LEU A 124 -15.76 -9.07 22.59
CA LEU A 124 -14.60 -8.38 23.19
C LEU A 124 -14.97 -7.05 23.85
N ALA A 125 -16.14 -6.51 23.50
CA ALA A 125 -16.78 -5.36 24.11
C ALA A 125 -18.06 -5.82 24.84
N ASP A 126 -18.70 -4.91 25.56
CA ASP A 126 -19.88 -5.19 26.39
C ASP A 126 -21.15 -5.36 25.52
N TYR A 127 -21.18 -6.42 24.71
CA TYR A 127 -22.33 -6.83 23.88
C TYR A 127 -22.65 -8.31 24.07
N ASP A 128 -23.93 -8.62 24.23
CA ASP A 128 -24.40 -10.01 24.45
C ASP A 128 -24.47 -10.83 23.15
N SER A 129 -24.60 -10.19 21.99
CA SER A 129 -24.63 -10.85 20.68
C SER A 129 -24.15 -9.92 19.55
N LEU A 130 -23.93 -10.50 18.36
CA LEU A 130 -23.62 -9.72 17.16
C LEU A 130 -24.77 -8.79 16.78
N GLU A 131 -26.01 -9.28 16.89
CA GLU A 131 -27.22 -8.49 16.61
C GLU A 131 -27.29 -7.27 17.51
N ALA A 132 -27.06 -7.43 18.82
CA ALA A 132 -27.04 -6.31 19.76
C ALA A 132 -25.96 -5.29 19.42
N ALA A 133 -24.78 -5.75 18.99
CA ALA A 133 -23.71 -4.86 18.55
C ALA A 133 -24.08 -4.09 17.28
N VAL A 134 -24.75 -4.73 16.31
CA VAL A 134 -25.22 -4.11 15.07
C VAL A 134 -26.38 -3.13 15.31
N GLU A 135 -27.26 -3.43 16.26
CA GLU A 135 -28.33 -2.52 16.69
C GLU A 135 -27.78 -1.24 17.33
N ALA A 136 -26.66 -1.34 18.06
CA ALA A 136 -25.97 -0.19 18.63
C ALA A 136 -25.28 0.68 17.56
N GLY A 137 -24.94 0.11 16.41
CA GLY A 137 -24.40 0.85 15.28
C GLY A 137 -23.78 -0.04 14.20
N PRO A 138 -23.46 0.54 13.02
CA PRO A 138 -22.89 -0.22 11.92
C PRO A 138 -21.54 -0.83 12.26
N VAL A 139 -21.29 -2.03 11.76
CA VAL A 139 -20.04 -2.78 11.98
C VAL A 139 -19.41 -3.22 10.65
N TYR A 140 -18.12 -3.53 10.70
CA TYR A 140 -17.42 -4.23 9.64
C TYR A 140 -17.04 -5.64 10.10
N MET A 141 -17.42 -6.63 9.32
CA MET A 141 -16.94 -8.02 9.43
C MET A 141 -15.77 -8.20 8.47
N LYS A 142 -14.59 -8.51 9.02
CA LYS A 142 -13.35 -8.63 8.25
C LYS A 142 -12.76 -10.03 8.43
N PRO A 143 -12.46 -10.77 7.36
CA PRO A 143 -11.69 -12.00 7.47
C PRO A 143 -10.36 -11.73 8.19
N ILE A 144 -9.97 -12.62 9.11
CA ILE A 144 -8.75 -12.45 9.93
C ILE A 144 -7.48 -12.28 9.09
N SER A 145 -7.47 -12.89 7.90
CA SER A 145 -6.42 -12.78 6.89
C SER A 145 -7.04 -12.44 5.53
N GLY A 146 -6.29 -11.76 4.67
CA GLY A 146 -6.79 -11.31 3.37
C GLY A 146 -6.10 -10.00 2.95
N ARG A 147 -6.41 -9.52 1.75
CA ARG A 147 -5.85 -8.27 1.20
C ARG A 147 -6.89 -7.52 0.37
N GLY A 148 -6.77 -6.19 0.33
CA GLY A 148 -7.51 -5.35 -0.63
C GLY A 148 -9.03 -5.32 -0.42
N GLY A 149 -9.50 -5.53 0.81
CA GLY A 149 -10.92 -5.52 1.17
C GLY A 149 -11.72 -6.75 0.71
N ALA A 150 -11.09 -7.76 0.13
CA ALA A 150 -11.79 -8.99 -0.28
C ALA A 150 -12.42 -9.68 0.93
N GLY A 151 -13.74 -9.91 0.88
CA GLY A 151 -14.51 -10.53 1.96
C GLY A 151 -14.86 -9.61 3.12
N VAL A 152 -14.49 -8.32 3.09
CA VAL A 152 -14.95 -7.33 4.07
C VAL A 152 -16.41 -6.99 3.80
N GLN A 153 -17.24 -7.05 4.84
CA GLN A 153 -18.66 -6.76 4.77
C GLN A 153 -19.02 -5.68 5.78
N ARG A 154 -19.75 -4.65 5.32
CA ARG A 154 -20.37 -3.68 6.19
C ARG A 154 -21.78 -4.17 6.53
N VAL A 155 -22.14 -4.14 7.81
CA VAL A 155 -23.46 -4.54 8.31
C VAL A 155 -24.01 -3.36 9.09
N ASP A 156 -25.03 -2.71 8.55
CA ASP A 156 -25.70 -1.56 9.14
C ASP A 156 -26.94 -1.96 9.95
N THR A 157 -27.55 -3.11 9.67
CA THR A 157 -28.71 -3.62 10.41
C THR A 157 -28.63 -5.14 10.62
N PRO A 158 -29.28 -5.71 11.66
CA PRO A 158 -29.22 -7.15 11.93
C PRO A 158 -29.70 -8.02 10.76
N ALA A 159 -30.64 -7.51 9.94
CA ALA A 159 -31.13 -8.19 8.74
C ALA A 159 -30.05 -8.41 7.66
N GLN A 160 -28.95 -7.66 7.71
CA GLN A 160 -27.83 -7.79 6.77
C GLN A 160 -26.75 -8.78 7.26
N ILE A 161 -26.86 -9.31 8.47
CA ILE A 161 -25.94 -10.34 8.97
C ILE A 161 -26.05 -11.58 8.06
N PRO A 162 -24.96 -12.04 7.44
CA PRO A 162 -24.99 -13.21 6.58
C PRO A 162 -25.46 -14.45 7.35
N ARG A 163 -26.45 -15.17 6.82
CA ARG A 163 -26.93 -16.42 7.43
C ARG A 163 -25.94 -17.58 7.27
N ASP A 164 -25.17 -17.56 6.18
CA ASP A 164 -24.23 -18.62 5.82
C ASP A 164 -22.77 -18.17 6.07
N ILE A 165 -22.43 -17.88 7.32
CA ILE A 165 -21.03 -17.68 7.70
C ILE A 165 -20.35 -19.05 7.66
N ALA A 166 -19.42 -19.22 6.71
CA ALA A 166 -18.72 -20.48 6.53
C ALA A 166 -18.06 -20.92 7.85
N LYS A 167 -18.35 -22.16 8.29
CA LYS A 167 -17.85 -22.75 9.55
C LYS A 167 -16.31 -22.77 9.67
N GLU A 168 -15.59 -22.59 8.56
CA GLU A 168 -14.12 -22.62 8.51
C GLU A 168 -13.50 -21.21 8.37
N ARG A 169 -14.29 -20.15 8.56
CA ARG A 169 -13.82 -18.77 8.44
C ARG A 169 -14.03 -17.99 9.72
N VAL A 170 -12.92 -17.44 10.23
CA VAL A 170 -12.93 -16.51 11.35
C VAL A 170 -12.98 -15.07 10.83
N PHE A 171 -13.86 -14.27 11.43
CA PHE A 171 -13.97 -12.83 11.18
C PHE A 171 -13.67 -12.04 12.45
N LEU A 172 -12.99 -10.91 12.30
CA LEU A 172 -12.96 -9.84 13.28
C LEU A 172 -14.13 -8.89 12.99
N VAL A 173 -14.90 -8.57 14.04
CA VAL A 173 -15.99 -7.61 14.00
C VAL A 173 -15.49 -6.30 14.62
N GLU A 174 -15.55 -5.23 13.85
CA GLU A 174 -15.12 -3.88 14.28
C GLU A 174 -16.27 -2.88 14.14
N ALA A 175 -16.33 -1.90 15.03
CA ALA A 175 -17.22 -0.76 14.87
C ALA A 175 -16.88 0.01 13.59
N ALA A 176 -17.89 0.42 12.83
CA ALA A 176 -17.67 1.27 11.67
C ALA A 176 -17.19 2.66 12.10
N LEU A 177 -16.18 3.16 11.40
CA LEU A 177 -15.63 4.49 11.62
C LEU A 177 -16.26 5.49 10.65
N ALA A 178 -16.57 6.68 11.15
CA ALA A 178 -16.91 7.83 10.33
C ALA A 178 -15.61 8.53 9.88
N GLN A 179 -15.44 8.69 8.57
CA GLN A 179 -14.33 9.49 8.03
C GLN A 179 -14.56 10.98 8.32
N HIS A 180 -13.49 11.73 8.46
CA HIS A 180 -13.51 13.17 8.70
C HIS A 180 -14.23 13.92 7.56
N ALA A 181 -14.83 15.05 7.91
CA ALA A 181 -15.48 15.98 6.98
C ALA A 181 -14.69 16.29 5.69
N TYR A 182 -13.35 16.44 5.73
CA TYR A 182 -12.57 16.73 4.51
C TYR A 182 -12.68 15.61 3.46
N ALA A 183 -12.57 14.35 3.89
CA ALA A 183 -12.68 13.19 3.01
C ALA A 183 -14.12 13.01 2.53
N SER A 184 -15.09 13.25 3.40
CA SER A 184 -16.52 13.23 3.03
C SER A 184 -16.89 14.32 2.03
N ALA A 185 -16.26 15.50 2.12
CA ALA A 185 -16.45 16.59 1.17
C ALA A 185 -15.92 16.24 -0.22
N ILE A 186 -14.81 15.50 -0.30
CA ILE A 186 -14.32 14.95 -1.58
C ILE A 186 -15.32 13.90 -2.10
N TYR A 187 -15.62 12.86 -1.31
CA TYR A 187 -16.54 11.81 -1.73
C TYR A 187 -17.13 11.01 -0.55
N ARG A 188 -18.35 11.34 -0.14
CA ARG A 188 -19.01 10.76 1.06
C ARG A 188 -19.42 9.29 0.94
N HIS A 189 -19.52 8.74 -0.26
CA HIS A 189 -20.09 7.40 -0.48
C HIS A 189 -19.07 6.27 -0.41
N SER A 190 -17.79 6.57 -0.09
CA SER A 190 -16.80 5.55 0.24
C SER A 190 -15.93 5.94 1.43
N SER A 191 -15.27 4.96 2.04
CA SER A 191 -14.17 5.20 2.96
C SER A 191 -12.92 5.60 2.18
N ASN A 192 -12.60 6.90 2.16
CA ASN A 192 -11.42 7.42 1.46
C ASN A 192 -10.21 7.36 2.38
N THR A 193 -9.40 6.33 2.23
CA THR A 193 -8.26 6.05 3.11
C THR A 193 -6.95 6.55 2.50
N ILE A 194 -5.96 6.79 3.36
CA ILE A 194 -4.60 7.11 2.96
C ILE A 194 -3.76 5.84 3.03
N LYS A 195 -3.13 5.47 1.92
CA LYS A 195 -2.07 4.48 1.91
C LYS A 195 -0.77 5.17 2.31
N VAL A 196 -0.06 4.65 3.31
CA VAL A 196 1.23 5.20 3.76
C VAL A 196 2.28 4.11 3.70
N LEU A 197 3.37 4.34 2.97
CA LEU A 197 4.54 3.47 2.94
C LEU A 197 5.52 3.92 4.02
N ALA A 198 5.78 3.05 4.98
CA ALA A 198 6.80 3.26 6.01
C ALA A 198 7.97 2.31 5.79
N LEU A 199 9.19 2.84 5.85
CA LEU A 199 10.44 2.09 5.70
C LEU A 199 11.34 2.35 6.91
N LYS A 200 12.13 1.35 7.30
CA LYS A 200 13.15 1.48 8.34
C LYS A 200 14.43 2.00 7.73
N ASP A 201 14.81 3.21 8.08
CA ASP A 201 16.04 3.83 7.61
C ASP A 201 17.26 2.99 8.00
N VAL A 202 18.13 2.73 7.03
CA VAL A 202 19.26 1.80 7.19
C VAL A 202 20.42 2.38 8.00
N ASP A 203 20.51 3.71 8.11
CA ASP A 203 21.57 4.39 8.86
C ASP A 203 21.17 4.60 10.31
N THR A 204 19.95 5.08 10.52
CA THR A 204 19.46 5.45 11.85
C THR A 204 18.76 4.30 12.56
N GLY A 205 18.33 3.28 11.81
CA GLY A 205 17.50 2.20 12.33
C GLY A 205 16.11 2.65 12.76
N ARG A 206 15.65 3.85 12.36
CA ARG A 206 14.32 4.39 12.70
C ARG A 206 13.37 4.37 11.50
N PHE A 207 12.08 4.21 11.76
CA PHE A 207 11.08 4.29 10.71
C PHE A 207 10.85 5.74 10.24
N PHE A 208 10.61 5.88 8.93
CA PHE A 208 10.13 7.12 8.32
C PHE A 208 9.02 6.84 7.31
N VAL A 209 8.19 7.86 7.06
CA VAL A 209 7.20 7.84 5.98
C VAL A 209 7.92 8.09 4.66
N ALA A 210 7.93 7.09 3.80
CA ALA A 210 8.64 7.14 2.51
C ALA A 210 7.76 7.68 1.37
N ALA A 211 6.44 7.46 1.45
CA ALA A 211 5.48 7.97 0.48
C ALA A 211 4.06 7.80 1.01
N ALA A 212 3.12 8.63 0.54
CA ALA A 212 1.71 8.50 0.87
C ALA A 212 0.81 8.92 -0.30
N ALA A 213 -0.35 8.28 -0.38
CA ALA A 213 -1.38 8.61 -1.36
C ALA A 213 -2.77 8.41 -0.77
N GLN A 214 -3.60 9.44 -0.90
CA GLN A 214 -5.03 9.37 -0.65
C GLN A 214 -5.67 8.52 -1.74
N ARG A 215 -6.31 7.42 -1.35
CA ARG A 215 -7.26 6.68 -2.18
C ARG A 215 -8.62 7.32 -2.01
N ILE A 216 -9.33 7.47 -3.12
CA ILE A 216 -10.65 8.10 -3.15
C ILE A 216 -11.56 7.16 -3.95
N GLY A 217 -12.72 6.82 -3.42
CA GLY A 217 -13.70 6.02 -4.17
C GLY A 217 -14.36 6.81 -5.28
N THR A 218 -15.19 6.14 -6.06
CA THR A 218 -16.08 6.72 -7.07
C THR A 218 -17.44 6.03 -6.96
N ASP A 219 -18.44 6.48 -7.70
CA ASP A 219 -19.76 5.83 -7.76
C ASP A 219 -19.61 4.34 -8.15
N LYS A 220 -18.60 4.03 -8.98
CA LYS A 220 -18.28 2.67 -9.42
C LYS A 220 -17.66 1.78 -8.33
N THR A 221 -16.95 2.36 -7.36
CA THR A 221 -16.21 1.59 -6.35
C THR A 221 -16.81 1.63 -4.96
N ALA A 222 -17.78 2.52 -4.72
CA ALA A 222 -18.52 2.62 -3.47
C ALA A 222 -18.99 1.22 -2.99
N PRO A 223 -18.90 0.93 -1.68
CA PRO A 223 -18.49 1.83 -0.60
C PRO A 223 -16.97 1.90 -0.34
N LEU A 224 -16.14 1.36 -1.25
CA LEU A 224 -14.68 1.26 -1.06
C LEU A 224 -13.91 2.17 -2.03
N ASP A 225 -12.69 2.53 -1.66
CA ASP A 225 -11.79 3.41 -2.42
C ASP A 225 -10.80 2.66 -3.33
N ASN A 226 -11.16 1.44 -3.74
CA ASN A 226 -10.23 0.53 -4.39
C ASN A 226 -9.77 1.06 -5.77
N PHE A 227 -8.55 1.59 -5.80
CA PHE A 227 -7.91 2.11 -7.02
C PHE A 227 -7.99 1.13 -8.20
N LYS A 228 -7.71 -0.17 -8.00
CA LYS A 228 -7.76 -1.15 -9.10
C LYS A 228 -9.15 -1.29 -9.72
N ARG A 229 -10.22 -1.03 -8.95
CA ARG A 229 -11.62 -1.16 -9.39
C ARG A 229 -12.21 0.12 -10.00
N GLY A 230 -11.44 1.21 -10.07
CA GLY A 230 -11.88 2.49 -10.61
C GLY A 230 -11.92 3.63 -9.60
N GLY A 231 -11.28 3.46 -8.44
CA GLY A 231 -11.02 4.56 -7.53
C GLY A 231 -9.90 5.47 -8.06
N LEU A 232 -9.72 6.61 -7.39
CA LEU A 232 -8.69 7.59 -7.67
C LEU A 232 -7.55 7.49 -6.67
N SER A 233 -6.41 8.08 -7.05
CA SER A 233 -5.25 8.23 -6.19
C SER A 233 -4.71 9.64 -6.31
N ALA A 234 -4.49 10.34 -5.19
CA ALA A 234 -3.76 11.61 -5.14
C ALA A 234 -2.56 11.43 -4.21
N ALA A 235 -1.37 11.89 -4.61
CA ALA A 235 -0.22 11.90 -3.72
C ALA A 235 -0.48 12.88 -2.55
N VAL A 236 0.02 12.53 -1.38
CA VAL A 236 0.07 13.45 -0.24
C VAL A 236 1.49 14.00 -0.18
N ASP A 237 1.63 15.31 -0.25
CA ASP A 237 2.90 15.98 0.02
C ASP A 237 3.32 15.68 1.47
N LEU A 238 4.51 15.09 1.64
CA LEU A 238 4.91 14.54 2.95
C LEU A 238 5.18 15.63 4.00
N ASP A 239 5.56 16.83 3.58
CA ASP A 239 5.90 17.93 4.48
C ASP A 239 4.65 18.71 4.90
N THR A 240 3.72 18.91 3.98
CA THR A 240 2.55 19.78 4.17
C THR A 240 1.24 19.02 4.39
N GLY A 241 1.11 17.80 3.87
CA GLY A 241 -0.15 17.04 3.88
C GLY A 241 -1.14 17.46 2.80
N VAL A 242 -0.71 18.27 1.83
CA VAL A 242 -1.56 18.75 0.73
C VAL A 242 -1.67 17.68 -0.35
N LEU A 243 -2.88 17.47 -0.87
CA LEU A 243 -3.16 16.54 -1.95
C LEU A 243 -2.73 17.11 -3.31
N SER A 244 -2.06 16.27 -4.12
CA SER A 244 -1.82 16.55 -5.53
C SER A 244 -3.08 16.42 -6.37
N THR A 245 -2.97 16.68 -7.68
CA THR A 245 -3.95 16.20 -8.66
C THR A 245 -4.12 14.69 -8.56
N ALA A 246 -5.34 14.20 -8.67
CA ALA A 246 -5.61 12.77 -8.68
C ALA A 246 -5.33 12.12 -10.04
N LYS A 247 -5.13 10.81 -10.02
CA LYS A 247 -5.05 9.93 -11.19
C LYS A 247 -6.11 8.85 -11.11
N HIS A 248 -6.58 8.41 -12.28
CA HIS A 248 -7.44 7.24 -12.39
C HIS A 248 -6.62 5.96 -12.55
N ASN A 249 -7.28 4.81 -12.36
CA ASN A 249 -6.69 3.51 -12.61
C ASN A 249 -6.26 3.31 -14.09
N ALA A 250 -5.35 2.35 -14.32
CA ALA A 250 -4.72 2.10 -15.62
C ALA A 250 -5.68 1.71 -16.78
N GLN A 251 -6.97 1.52 -16.48
CA GLN A 251 -7.99 1.02 -17.41
C GLN A 251 -8.70 2.14 -18.19
N THR A 252 -8.66 3.38 -17.72
CA THR A 252 -9.15 4.58 -18.41
C THR A 252 -7.98 5.43 -18.92
N ASP A 253 -8.20 6.58 -19.55
CA ASP A 253 -7.11 7.49 -19.93
C ASP A 253 -6.51 8.16 -18.67
N CYS A 254 -5.54 7.48 -18.04
CA CYS A 254 -4.95 7.85 -16.74
C CYS A 254 -4.04 9.08 -16.78
N ARG A 255 -3.85 9.67 -17.97
CA ARG A 255 -2.99 10.84 -18.16
C ARG A 255 -3.68 12.15 -17.78
N ALA A 256 -5.01 12.16 -17.75
CA ALA A 256 -5.75 13.31 -17.27
C ALA A 256 -5.54 13.43 -15.76
N ALA A 257 -4.75 14.42 -15.36
CA ALA A 257 -4.72 14.89 -13.99
C ALA A 257 -6.12 15.39 -13.62
N LEU A 258 -6.62 14.96 -12.46
CA LEU A 258 -7.94 15.32 -11.96
C LEU A 258 -7.79 16.26 -10.78
N ASP A 259 -8.05 17.55 -11.01
CA ASP A 259 -8.11 18.54 -9.93
C ASP A 259 -9.39 18.39 -9.10
N HIS A 260 -10.44 17.84 -9.70
CA HIS A 260 -11.75 17.64 -9.08
C HIS A 260 -12.19 16.18 -9.20
N HIS A 261 -13.00 15.73 -8.26
CA HIS A 261 -13.61 14.41 -8.28
C HIS A 261 -14.65 14.32 -9.41
N PRO A 262 -14.63 13.26 -10.24
CA PRO A 262 -15.50 13.15 -11.41
C PRO A 262 -16.99 13.07 -11.06
N ASP A 263 -17.35 12.37 -9.97
CA ASP A 263 -18.76 12.17 -9.61
C ASP A 263 -19.33 13.27 -8.68
N SER A 264 -18.61 13.71 -7.64
CA SER A 264 -19.07 14.76 -6.72
C SER A 264 -18.75 16.19 -7.18
N GLY A 265 -17.81 16.38 -8.13
CA GLY A 265 -17.32 17.69 -8.55
C GLY A 265 -16.45 18.42 -7.51
N ALA A 266 -16.20 17.82 -6.34
CA ALA A 266 -15.43 18.45 -5.27
C ALA A 266 -13.93 18.57 -5.61
N PRO A 267 -13.23 19.61 -5.12
CA PRO A 267 -11.79 19.75 -5.33
C PRO A 267 -11.01 18.64 -4.62
N ILE A 268 -10.02 18.08 -5.32
CA ILE A 268 -9.03 17.14 -4.77
C ILE A 268 -7.69 17.85 -4.61
N ALA A 269 -7.18 18.45 -5.69
CA ALA A 269 -5.87 19.11 -5.67
C ALA A 269 -5.90 20.33 -4.73
N GLY A 270 -4.85 20.47 -3.92
CA GLY A 270 -4.75 21.55 -2.94
C GLY A 270 -5.53 21.31 -1.65
N THR A 271 -6.30 20.22 -1.53
CA THR A 271 -6.98 19.88 -0.29
C THR A 271 -5.97 19.47 0.78
N GLN A 272 -6.06 20.08 1.96
CA GLN A 272 -5.22 19.76 3.11
C GLN A 272 -5.77 18.52 3.84
N VAL A 273 -4.93 17.52 4.06
CA VAL A 273 -5.24 16.40 4.96
C VAL A 273 -5.12 16.89 6.41
N PRO A 274 -6.17 16.80 7.23
CA PRO A 274 -6.10 17.14 8.65
C PRO A 274 -5.30 16.08 9.43
N TYR A 275 -4.67 16.52 10.53
CA TYR A 275 -3.83 15.67 11.39
C TYR A 275 -2.66 14.99 10.64
N TRP A 276 -2.13 15.64 9.61
CA TRP A 276 -1.12 15.00 8.75
C TRP A 276 0.16 14.65 9.51
N LYS A 277 0.69 15.60 10.30
CA LYS A 277 1.89 15.36 11.11
C LYS A 277 1.66 14.24 12.11
N GLU A 278 0.52 14.25 12.80
CA GLU A 278 0.11 13.23 13.76
C GLU A 278 -0.05 11.86 13.08
N THR A 279 -0.51 11.84 11.83
CA THR A 279 -0.58 10.63 11.01
C THR A 279 0.81 10.06 10.76
N CYS A 280 1.76 10.90 10.33
CA CYS A 280 3.15 10.46 10.12
C CYS A 280 3.79 9.94 11.42
N ASP A 281 3.63 10.67 12.52
CA ASP A 281 4.15 10.29 13.84
C ASP A 281 3.53 8.97 14.34
N LEU A 282 2.22 8.79 14.14
CA LEU A 282 1.51 7.55 14.48
C LEU A 282 2.03 6.36 13.66
N ILE A 283 2.22 6.54 12.35
CA ILE A 283 2.72 5.50 11.47
C ILE A 283 4.12 5.04 11.86
N THR A 284 5.01 5.98 12.17
CA THR A 284 6.35 5.61 12.65
C THR A 284 6.26 4.88 13.99
N THR A 285 5.44 5.36 14.94
CA THR A 285 5.21 4.72 16.24
C THR A 285 4.71 3.27 16.11
N PHE A 286 3.69 3.05 15.28
CA PHE A 286 3.14 1.72 15.00
C PHE A 286 4.16 0.79 14.34
N SER A 287 4.99 1.33 13.46
CA SER A 287 6.01 0.54 12.77
C SER A 287 7.15 0.13 13.70
N GLU A 288 7.58 1.03 14.60
CA GLU A 288 8.61 0.75 15.62
C GLU A 288 8.13 -0.25 16.67
N ALA A 289 6.84 -0.23 16.98
CA ALA A 289 6.20 -1.12 17.95
C ALA A 289 6.24 -2.61 17.55
N ILE A 290 6.55 -2.93 16.28
CA ILE A 290 6.53 -4.31 15.76
C ILE A 290 7.97 -4.81 15.57
N PRO A 291 8.47 -5.71 16.44
CA PRO A 291 9.81 -6.25 16.34
C PRO A 291 10.06 -6.93 14.99
N GLY A 292 11.23 -6.66 14.39
CA GLY A 292 11.64 -7.26 13.12
C GLY A 292 11.00 -6.68 11.87
N LEU A 293 10.04 -5.75 12.01
CA LEU A 293 9.48 -5.02 10.87
C LEU A 293 10.53 -4.09 10.26
N ARG A 294 10.56 -4.04 8.93
CA ARG A 294 11.46 -3.17 8.12
C ARG A 294 10.69 -2.34 7.10
N MET A 295 9.56 -2.84 6.63
CA MET A 295 8.69 -2.15 5.66
C MET A 295 7.23 -2.48 5.94
N CYS A 296 6.34 -1.49 5.86
CA CYS A 296 4.91 -1.75 5.88
C CYS A 296 4.17 -0.70 5.05
N GLY A 297 3.15 -1.15 4.32
CA GLY A 297 2.15 -0.27 3.74
C GLY A 297 0.93 -0.23 4.64
N TRP A 298 0.70 0.89 5.31
CA TRP A 298 -0.41 1.12 6.24
C TRP A 298 -1.62 1.73 5.53
N ASP A 299 -2.81 1.29 5.92
CA ASP A 299 -4.07 1.88 5.48
C ASP A 299 -4.64 2.71 6.64
N VAL A 300 -4.79 4.01 6.42
CA VAL A 300 -5.20 4.97 7.45
C VAL A 300 -6.53 5.59 7.06
N LEU A 301 -7.45 5.69 8.02
CA LEU A 301 -8.64 6.52 7.90
C LEU A 301 -8.50 7.71 8.85
N ILE A 302 -8.68 8.91 8.34
CA ILE A 302 -8.70 10.11 9.17
C ILE A 302 -10.13 10.32 9.68
N THR A 303 -10.31 10.46 11.00
CA THR A 303 -11.60 10.76 11.63
C THR A 303 -11.53 12.10 12.37
N GLU A 304 -12.67 12.59 12.88
CA GLU A 304 -12.72 13.80 13.71
C GLU A 304 -11.92 13.65 15.04
N GLN A 305 -11.59 12.42 15.42
CA GLN A 305 -10.77 12.11 16.60
C GLN A 305 -9.31 11.79 16.23
N GLY A 306 -8.90 12.09 15.00
CA GLY A 306 -7.56 11.84 14.48
C GLY A 306 -7.42 10.56 13.64
N PRO A 307 -6.18 10.19 13.28
CA PRO A 307 -5.92 9.04 12.42
C PRO A 307 -6.21 7.69 13.09
N LYS A 308 -6.82 6.78 12.32
CA LYS A 308 -7.09 5.39 12.68
C LYS A 308 -6.41 4.44 11.71
N ILE A 309 -5.66 3.47 12.22
CA ILE A 309 -4.98 2.45 11.41
C ILE A 309 -5.93 1.29 11.17
N LEU A 310 -6.27 1.03 9.91
CA LEU A 310 -7.22 -0.01 9.54
C LEU A 310 -6.56 -1.36 9.26
N GLU A 311 -5.40 -1.35 8.61
CA GLU A 311 -4.62 -2.55 8.31
C GLU A 311 -3.15 -2.22 8.00
N GLY A 312 -2.27 -3.21 8.19
CA GLY A 312 -0.88 -3.19 7.76
C GLY A 312 -0.61 -4.23 6.67
N CYS A 313 0.18 -3.87 5.67
CA CYS A 313 0.62 -4.78 4.60
C CYS A 313 2.15 -4.88 4.58
N ALA A 314 2.69 -5.87 5.30
CA ALA A 314 4.13 -6.09 5.45
C ALA A 314 4.77 -6.92 4.31
N SER A 315 4.02 -7.49 3.36
CA SER A 315 4.62 -8.37 2.34
C SER A 315 5.08 -7.65 1.06
N ILE A 316 4.22 -6.77 0.51
CA ILE A 316 4.50 -6.04 -0.74
C ILE A 316 4.35 -4.53 -0.56
N ALA A 317 3.61 -4.06 0.47
CA ALA A 317 3.34 -2.65 0.77
C ALA A 317 2.72 -1.78 -0.36
N ASN A 318 2.65 -2.31 -1.59
CA ASN A 318 2.07 -1.74 -2.81
C ASN A 318 2.59 -0.32 -3.16
N PRO A 319 3.91 -0.14 -3.36
CA PRO A 319 4.49 1.17 -3.69
C PRO A 319 4.05 1.69 -5.07
N ASN A 320 3.49 0.83 -5.92
CA ASN A 320 3.00 1.18 -7.26
C ASN A 320 1.96 2.30 -7.27
N LEU A 321 1.16 2.42 -6.21
CA LEU A 321 0.18 3.50 -6.07
C LEU A 321 0.88 4.87 -5.95
N MET A 322 2.02 4.91 -5.25
CA MET A 322 2.84 6.10 -5.04
C MET A 322 3.63 6.44 -6.30
N GLN A 323 4.21 5.42 -6.92
CA GLN A 323 4.98 5.55 -8.16
C GLN A 323 4.17 6.03 -9.36
N ALA A 324 2.84 5.97 -9.27
CA ALA A 324 1.97 6.63 -10.23
C ALA A 324 2.17 8.15 -10.22
N HIS A 325 2.57 8.75 -9.09
CA HIS A 325 2.75 10.19 -8.92
C HIS A 325 4.21 10.59 -9.01
N GLU A 326 5.09 9.92 -8.28
CA GLU A 326 6.51 10.24 -8.23
C GLU A 326 7.37 8.96 -8.10
N PRO A 327 8.52 8.85 -8.79
CA PRO A 327 9.37 7.67 -8.66
C PRO A 327 9.91 7.46 -7.24
N ALA A 328 9.81 6.24 -6.73
CA ALA A 328 10.20 5.93 -5.35
C ALA A 328 11.71 6.10 -5.08
N LEU A 329 12.57 5.91 -6.08
CA LEU A 329 14.04 5.93 -5.90
C LEU A 329 14.65 7.32 -6.07
N LEU A 330 13.83 8.37 -6.12
CA LEU A 330 14.30 9.76 -6.01
C LEU A 330 14.74 10.08 -4.57
N ASP A 331 14.07 9.55 -3.55
CA ASP A 331 14.54 9.69 -2.16
C ASP A 331 15.71 8.72 -1.93
N ARG A 332 16.87 9.26 -1.55
CA ARG A 332 18.08 8.46 -1.24
C ARG A 332 17.85 7.43 -0.16
N ARG A 333 17.09 7.75 0.89
CA ARG A 333 16.81 6.82 1.99
C ARG A 333 16.03 5.62 1.47
N VAL A 334 15.06 5.86 0.59
CA VAL A 334 14.29 4.82 -0.08
C VAL A 334 15.19 3.97 -0.99
N ALA A 335 16.01 4.61 -1.83
CA ALA A 335 16.92 3.90 -2.72
C ALA A 335 17.94 3.04 -1.95
N ARG A 336 18.52 3.58 -0.87
CA ARG A 336 19.44 2.85 0.01
C ARG A 336 18.75 1.69 0.75
N PHE A 337 17.52 1.88 1.21
CA PHE A 337 16.74 0.81 1.82
C PHE A 337 16.59 -0.39 0.88
N PHE A 338 16.15 -0.14 -0.36
CA PHE A 338 15.93 -1.22 -1.33
C PHE A 338 17.24 -1.84 -1.84
N GLU A 339 18.33 -1.09 -1.91
CA GLU A 339 19.65 -1.67 -2.18
C GLU A 339 20.12 -2.57 -1.05
N HIS A 340 20.04 -2.09 0.21
CA HIS A 340 20.46 -2.83 1.40
C HIS A 340 19.73 -4.17 1.52
N HIS A 341 18.45 -4.21 1.16
CA HIS A 341 17.63 -5.44 1.14
C HIS A 341 17.70 -6.22 -0.18
N HIS A 342 18.67 -5.92 -1.05
CA HIS A 342 18.92 -6.60 -2.32
C HIS A 342 17.71 -6.63 -3.26
N VAL A 343 16.85 -5.62 -3.17
CA VAL A 343 15.70 -5.43 -4.07
C VAL A 343 16.15 -4.78 -5.36
N ILE A 344 17.05 -3.78 -5.29
CA ILE A 344 17.68 -3.14 -6.44
C ILE A 344 19.19 -3.39 -6.43
N SER A 345 19.86 -3.19 -7.57
CA SER A 345 21.32 -3.25 -7.65
C SER A 345 21.96 -1.91 -7.29
N ASP A 346 23.21 -1.94 -6.82
CA ASP A 346 24.01 -0.74 -6.58
C ASP A 346 24.09 0.14 -7.83
N ALA A 347 24.33 -0.46 -9.00
CA ALA A 347 24.33 0.26 -10.27
C ALA A 347 23.01 1.01 -10.54
N LYS A 348 21.85 0.44 -10.17
CA LYS A 348 20.55 1.12 -10.32
C LYS A 348 20.41 2.27 -9.32
N ARG A 349 20.79 2.06 -8.06
CA ARG A 349 20.82 3.13 -7.04
C ARG A 349 21.70 4.30 -7.46
N VAL A 350 22.90 4.02 -7.98
CA VAL A 350 23.80 5.06 -8.46
C VAL A 350 23.15 5.85 -9.58
N ARG A 351 22.54 5.19 -10.57
CA ARG A 351 21.84 5.88 -11.68
C ARG A 351 20.66 6.72 -11.22
N SER A 352 19.84 6.24 -10.27
CA SER A 352 18.73 7.02 -9.75
C SER A 352 19.19 8.25 -8.95
N GLY A 353 20.26 8.11 -8.16
CA GLY A 353 20.83 9.22 -7.37
C GLY A 353 21.45 10.36 -8.19
N HIS A 354 21.94 10.08 -9.41
CA HIS A 354 22.43 11.13 -10.32
C HIS A 354 21.28 12.06 -10.77
N PHE A 355 20.09 11.49 -10.99
CA PHE A 355 18.93 12.27 -11.41
C PHE A 355 18.42 13.20 -10.30
N GLU A 356 18.34 12.70 -9.06
CA GLU A 356 17.92 13.50 -7.89
C GLU A 356 18.79 14.76 -7.72
N ASN A 357 20.12 14.65 -7.82
CA ASN A 357 21.03 15.80 -7.77
C ASN A 357 20.76 16.82 -8.88
N SER A 358 20.46 16.34 -10.09
CA SER A 358 20.16 17.21 -11.24
C SER A 358 18.78 17.86 -11.15
N ALA A 359 17.80 17.19 -10.54
CA ALA A 359 16.42 17.68 -10.39
C ALA A 359 16.28 18.69 -9.23
N ARG A 360 17.10 18.58 -8.18
CA ARG A 360 17.17 19.54 -7.06
C ARG A 360 18.09 20.73 -7.33
N SER A 361 18.83 20.75 -8.43
CA SER A 361 19.62 21.92 -8.82
C SER A 361 18.64 23.02 -9.26
N PRO A 362 18.64 24.21 -8.62
CA PRO A 362 17.83 25.32 -9.12
C PRO A 362 18.24 25.57 -10.56
N LYS A 363 17.28 25.62 -11.49
CA LYS A 363 17.55 26.24 -12.79
C LYS A 363 17.94 27.68 -12.46
N VAL A 364 19.25 27.96 -12.45
CA VAL A 364 19.78 29.31 -12.50
C VAL A 364 19.23 29.89 -13.80
N THR A 365 18.13 30.62 -13.70
CA THR A 365 17.66 31.50 -14.76
C THR A 365 18.72 32.60 -14.88
N GLY A 366 19.75 32.32 -15.68
CA GLY A 366 20.67 33.35 -16.15
C GLY A 366 19.92 34.26 -17.08
N THR A 367 19.53 35.43 -16.58
CA THR A 367 19.29 36.61 -17.39
C THR A 367 20.64 37.14 -17.88
N HIS A 368 20.87 37.06 -19.18
CA HIS A 368 21.69 38.01 -19.91
C HIS A 368 20.95 38.43 -21.17
#